data_AF-A0A1V4SZK8-F1
#
_entry.id   AF-A0A1V4SZK8-F1
#
_cell.length_a   1.000
_cell.length_b   1.000
_cell.length_c   1.000
_cell.angle_alpha   90.00
_cell.angle_beta   90.00
_cell.angle_gamma   90.00
#
_symmetry.space_group_name_H-M   'P 1'
#
loop_
_entity.id
_entity.type
_entity.pdbx_description
1 polymer ?
#
loop_
_entity_poly.entity_id
_entity_poly.type
_entity_poly.pdbx_seq_one_letter_code
_entity_poly.pdbx_strand_id
1 'polypeptide(L)'
;NIQDNVLNELSNVFGFEFKFDKFGSFELFGVKIVQTTHGTKNGVGRIRGMTAFGAYVNETSLANESVFEEIKARCSGKGARIIADTNPSHPEHWLKKNYIDSDSPSIRSFNFVLEDNTFLSQRYIDNLK
;
A
#
# COMPACT_ATOMS: atom_id res chain seq x y z
N ASN A 1 6.53 5.38 7.42
CA ASN A 1 5.49 6.39 7.75
C ASN A 1 4.86 6.80 6.43
N ILE A 2 3.52 6.80 6.29
CA ILE A 2 2.86 7.07 4.99
C ILE A 2 3.11 8.51 4.50
N GLN A 3 3.29 9.46 5.42
CA GLN A 3 3.63 10.84 5.07
C GLN A 3 4.92 10.89 4.26
N ASP A 4 5.97 10.24 4.77
CA ASP A 4 7.31 10.31 4.21
C ASP A 4 7.44 9.45 2.94
N ASN A 5 6.89 8.23 2.97
CA ASN A 5 7.07 7.27 1.89
C ASN A 5 6.18 7.57 0.66
N VAL A 6 5.08 8.30 0.82
CA VAL A 6 4.02 8.38 -0.19
C VAL A 6 3.56 9.82 -0.39
N LEU A 7 3.05 10.47 0.66
CA LEU A 7 2.42 11.78 0.48
C LEU A 7 3.43 12.85 0.08
N ASN A 8 4.62 12.86 0.68
CA ASN A 8 5.69 13.79 0.30
C ASN A 8 6.15 13.57 -1.16
N GLU A 9 6.30 12.32 -1.60
CA GLU A 9 6.66 12.03 -3.00
C GLU A 9 5.57 12.49 -3.97
N LEU A 10 4.30 12.26 -3.63
CA LEU A 10 3.19 12.75 -4.42
C LEU A 10 3.15 14.28 -4.50
N SER A 11 3.47 14.98 -3.41
CA SER A 11 3.64 16.43 -3.41
C SER A 11 4.82 16.88 -4.26
N ASN A 12 5.98 16.25 -4.13
CA ASN A 12 7.21 16.66 -4.80
C ASN A 12 7.17 16.42 -6.31
N VAL A 13 6.67 15.26 -6.73
CA VAL A 13 6.69 14.85 -8.13
C VAL A 13 5.49 15.41 -8.90
N PHE A 14 4.31 15.42 -8.27
CA PHE A 14 3.05 15.76 -8.95
C PHE A 14 2.43 17.08 -8.47
N GLY A 15 3.01 17.75 -7.47
CA GLY A 15 2.51 19.02 -6.95
C GLY A 15 1.22 18.90 -6.15
N PHE A 16 0.89 17.72 -5.61
CA PHE A 16 -0.33 17.54 -4.84
C PHE A 16 -0.25 18.20 -3.45
N GLU A 17 -1.33 18.88 -3.08
CA GLU A 17 -1.51 19.48 -1.76
C GLU A 17 -2.58 18.74 -0.98
N PHE A 18 -2.21 18.23 0.19
CA PHE A 18 -3.12 17.48 1.05
C PHE A 18 -3.66 18.36 2.17
N LYS A 19 -4.99 18.52 2.22
CA LYS A 19 -5.68 19.20 3.33
C LYS A 19 -6.35 18.17 4.22
N PHE A 20 -5.79 17.97 5.40
CA PHE A 20 -6.28 16.98 6.35
C PHE A 20 -7.41 17.53 7.23
N ASP A 21 -8.40 16.69 7.49
CA ASP A 21 -9.41 16.94 8.52
C ASP A 21 -8.84 16.70 9.93
N LYS A 22 -9.61 17.05 10.96
CA LYS A 22 -9.23 16.86 12.37
C LYS A 22 -8.95 15.39 12.75
N PHE A 23 -9.35 14.44 11.92
CA PHE A 23 -9.11 13.02 12.11
C PHE A 23 -7.92 12.52 11.28
N GLY A 24 -7.29 13.35 10.45
CA GLY A 24 -6.20 12.95 9.56
C GLY A 24 -6.66 12.30 8.25
N SER A 25 -7.94 12.40 7.89
CA SER A 25 -8.41 12.02 6.55
C SER A 25 -8.23 13.19 5.58
N PHE A 26 -8.19 12.94 4.28
CA PHE A 26 -8.11 13.98 3.26
C PHE A 26 -8.91 13.60 2.02
N GLU A 27 -9.11 14.52 1.09
CA GLU A 27 -9.73 14.25 -0.20
C GLU A 27 -8.66 14.25 -1.30
N LEU A 28 -8.73 13.27 -2.21
CA LEU A 28 -7.91 13.21 -3.41
C LEU A 28 -8.79 12.75 -4.58
N PHE A 29 -8.81 13.52 -5.66
CA PHE A 29 -9.65 13.27 -6.85
C PHE A 29 -11.14 13.07 -6.53
N GLY A 30 -11.69 13.83 -5.57
CA GLY A 30 -13.10 13.70 -5.16
C GLY A 30 -13.40 12.47 -4.30
N VAL A 31 -12.36 11.72 -3.88
CA VAL A 31 -12.49 10.55 -3.02
C VAL A 31 -11.91 10.84 -1.64
N LYS A 32 -12.69 10.55 -0.60
CA LYS A 32 -12.20 10.63 0.77
C LYS A 32 -11.23 9.48 1.07
N ILE A 33 -10.02 9.83 1.45
CA ILE A 33 -8.96 8.90 1.88
C ILE A 33 -8.90 8.88 3.40
N VAL A 34 -9.07 7.69 3.98
CA VAL A 34 -8.96 7.45 5.43
C VAL A 34 -7.68 6.69 5.70
N GLN A 35 -6.82 7.27 6.54
CA GLN A 35 -5.56 6.65 6.94
C GLN A 35 -5.75 5.68 8.11
N THR A 36 -5.06 4.54 8.05
CA THR A 36 -4.95 3.55 9.13
C THR A 36 -3.55 2.96 9.17
N THR A 37 -3.10 2.56 10.36
CA THR A 37 -1.86 1.79 10.50
C THR A 37 -2.14 0.29 10.37
N HIS A 38 -1.17 -0.47 9.86
CA HIS A 38 -1.31 -1.92 9.65
C HIS A 38 -0.36 -2.78 10.49
N GLY A 39 0.66 -2.20 11.12
CA GLY A 39 1.64 -2.95 11.90
C GLY A 39 1.09 -3.51 13.22
N THR A 40 0.03 -2.89 13.77
CA THR A 40 -0.65 -3.35 14.98
C THR A 40 -2.17 -3.28 14.82
N LYS A 41 -2.90 -4.07 15.61
CA LYS A 41 -4.37 -4.11 15.56
C LYS A 41 -5.05 -2.81 16.04
N ASN A 42 -4.29 -1.91 16.69
CA ASN A 42 -4.83 -0.71 17.32
C ASN A 42 -5.32 0.33 16.30
N GLY A 43 -4.73 0.40 15.11
CA GLY A 43 -5.11 1.37 14.08
C GLY A 43 -6.44 1.07 13.38
N VAL A 44 -6.84 -0.20 13.40
CA VAL A 44 -7.93 -0.75 12.59
C VAL A 44 -9.30 -0.20 12.97
N GLY A 45 -9.48 0.27 14.20
CA GLY A 45 -10.75 0.83 14.68
C GLY A 45 -11.30 1.94 13.80
N ARG A 46 -10.42 2.69 13.11
CA ARG A 46 -10.79 3.81 12.23
C ARG A 46 -11.48 3.39 10.94
N ILE A 47 -11.19 2.18 10.46
CA ILE A 47 -11.76 1.67 9.21
C ILE A 47 -12.91 0.69 9.46
N ARG A 48 -13.13 0.26 10.70
CA ARG A 48 -14.22 -0.67 11.02
C ARG A 48 -15.58 -0.06 10.67
N GLY A 49 -16.42 -0.86 10.01
CA GLY A 49 -17.77 -0.47 9.61
C GLY A 49 -17.83 0.42 8.36
N MET A 50 -16.70 0.91 7.84
CA MET A 50 -16.71 1.65 6.58
C MET A 50 -16.84 0.72 5.37
N THR A 51 -17.32 1.26 4.26
CA THR A 51 -17.20 0.65 2.94
C THR A 51 -16.20 1.45 2.13
N ALA A 52 -15.22 0.77 1.52
CA ALA A 52 -14.21 1.37 0.67
C ALA A 52 -14.30 0.81 -0.75
N PHE A 53 -13.97 1.66 -1.73
CA PHE A 53 -13.81 1.27 -3.13
C PHE A 53 -12.37 0.81 -3.44
N GLY A 54 -11.50 0.77 -2.44
CA GLY A 54 -10.16 0.25 -2.57
C GLY A 54 -9.26 0.65 -1.42
N ALA A 55 -8.06 0.10 -1.45
CA ALA A 55 -7.01 0.42 -0.49
C ALA A 55 -5.66 0.43 -1.19
N TYR A 56 -4.77 1.27 -0.68
CA TYR A 56 -3.34 1.20 -0.98
C TYR A 56 -2.60 0.86 0.32
N VAL A 57 -1.74 -0.16 0.27
CA VAL A 57 -0.98 -0.66 1.42
C VAL A 57 0.51 -0.61 1.07
N ASN A 58 1.21 0.35 1.66
CA ASN A 58 2.66 0.49 1.52
C ASN A 58 3.39 -0.48 2.45
N GLU A 59 4.50 -1.07 2.01
CA GLU A 59 5.29 -2.03 2.81
C GLU A 59 4.46 -3.19 3.39
N THR A 60 3.64 -3.83 2.56
CA THR A 60 2.62 -4.80 3.02
C THR A 60 3.20 -6.01 3.77
N SER A 61 4.45 -6.41 3.51
CA SER A 61 5.12 -7.46 4.31
C SER A 61 5.30 -7.09 5.80
N LEU A 62 5.24 -5.81 6.16
CA LEU A 62 5.27 -5.36 7.56
C LEU A 62 3.87 -5.30 8.19
N ALA A 63 2.81 -5.58 7.43
CA ALA A 63 1.46 -5.61 7.94
C ALA A 63 1.21 -6.87 8.78
N ASN A 64 0.48 -6.69 9.88
CA ASN A 64 -0.12 -7.83 10.56
C ASN A 64 -1.21 -8.43 9.66
N GLU A 65 -1.14 -9.73 9.38
CA GLU A 65 -2.07 -10.43 8.47
C GLU A 65 -3.53 -10.16 8.80
N SER A 66 -3.91 -10.21 10.08
CA SER A 66 -5.31 -9.97 10.49
C SER A 66 -5.77 -8.53 10.25
N VAL A 67 -4.84 -7.57 10.23
CA VAL A 67 -5.13 -6.18 9.86
C VAL A 67 -5.32 -6.06 8.36
N PHE A 68 -4.50 -6.75 7.57
CA PHE A 68 -4.65 -6.80 6.12
C PHE A 68 -5.99 -7.41 5.71
N GLU A 69 -6.39 -8.52 6.33
CA GLU A 69 -7.71 -9.12 6.07
C GLU A 69 -8.87 -8.18 6.43
N GLU A 70 -8.75 -7.39 7.50
CA GLU A 70 -9.78 -6.39 7.82
C GLU A 70 -9.84 -5.27 6.76
N ILE A 71 -8.69 -4.75 6.30
CA ILE A 71 -8.64 -3.77 5.21
C ILE A 71 -9.34 -4.33 3.97
N LYS A 72 -9.02 -5.57 3.61
CA LYS A 72 -9.64 -6.27 2.49
C LYS A 72 -11.15 -6.44 2.67
N ALA A 73 -11.61 -6.78 3.88
CA ALA A 73 -13.03 -6.88 4.19
C ALA A 73 -13.80 -5.55 4.05
N ARG A 74 -13.12 -4.40 4.19
CA ARG A 74 -13.72 -3.08 3.94
C ARG A 74 -13.81 -2.73 2.45
N CYS A 75 -13.02 -3.36 1.60
CA CYS A 75 -12.99 -3.13 0.16
C CYS A 75 -14.13 -3.86 -0.57
N SER A 76 -15.37 -3.58 -0.19
CA SER A 76 -16.58 -4.23 -0.72
C SER A 76 -17.34 -3.39 -1.76
N GLY A 77 -16.88 -2.17 -2.07
CA GLY A 77 -17.46 -1.34 -3.11
C GLY A 77 -17.40 -2.01 -4.49
N LYS A 78 -18.39 -1.73 -5.36
CA LYS A 78 -18.39 -2.28 -6.72
C LYS A 78 -17.11 -1.87 -7.46
N GLY A 79 -16.38 -2.87 -7.95
CA GLY A 79 -15.12 -2.66 -8.67
C GLY A 79 -13.92 -2.41 -7.76
N ALA A 80 -14.02 -2.68 -6.46
CA ALA A 80 -12.94 -2.38 -5.52
C ALA A 80 -11.63 -3.09 -5.86
N ARG A 81 -10.52 -2.41 -5.59
CA ARG A 81 -9.15 -2.91 -5.83
C ARG A 81 -8.25 -2.59 -4.64
N ILE A 82 -7.35 -3.51 -4.35
CA ILE A 82 -6.27 -3.29 -3.38
C ILE A 82 -4.98 -3.24 -4.17
N ILE A 83 -4.21 -2.18 -3.96
CA ILE A 83 -2.86 -2.02 -4.47
C ILE A 83 -1.93 -2.19 -3.28
N ALA A 84 -0.91 -3.03 -3.42
CA ALA A 84 0.06 -3.31 -2.37
C ALA A 84 1.45 -3.25 -2.97
N ASP A 85 2.36 -2.55 -2.30
CA ASP A 85 3.79 -2.65 -2.57
C ASP A 85 4.50 -3.24 -1.36
N THR A 86 5.65 -3.85 -1.61
CA THR A 86 6.52 -4.40 -0.57
C THR A 86 7.88 -4.76 -1.14
N ASN A 87 8.89 -4.75 -0.28
CA ASN A 87 10.13 -5.49 -0.54
C ASN A 87 9.94 -6.97 -0.16
N PRO A 88 10.73 -7.91 -0.73
CA PRO A 88 10.71 -9.31 -0.33
C PRO A 88 10.97 -9.51 1.17
N SER A 89 10.30 -10.50 1.74
CA SER A 89 10.50 -10.97 3.11
C SER A 89 10.83 -12.46 3.10
N HIS A 90 10.76 -13.14 4.26
CA HIS A 90 11.05 -14.56 4.34
C HIS A 90 10.10 -15.40 3.44
N PRO A 91 10.56 -16.52 2.84
CA PRO A 91 9.75 -17.31 1.90
C PRO A 91 8.40 -17.79 2.45
N GLU A 92 8.33 -18.01 3.77
CA GLU A 92 7.13 -18.52 4.42
C GLU A 92 6.08 -17.43 4.74
N HIS A 93 6.27 -16.21 4.25
CA HIS A 93 5.41 -15.08 4.59
C HIS A 93 4.02 -15.24 3.98
N TRP A 94 2.98 -14.93 4.77
CA TRP A 94 1.58 -15.06 4.35
C TRP A 94 1.29 -14.29 3.07
N LEU A 95 1.86 -13.08 2.91
CA LEU A 95 1.69 -12.29 1.70
C LEU A 95 2.21 -13.02 0.46
N LYS A 96 3.33 -13.74 0.59
CA LYS A 96 3.90 -14.50 -0.52
C LYS A 96 3.00 -15.69 -0.85
N LYS A 97 2.75 -16.55 0.13
CA LYS A 97 2.02 -17.81 -0.03
C LYS A 97 0.57 -17.62 -0.45
N ASN A 98 -0.13 -16.70 0.21
CA ASN A 98 -1.58 -16.56 0.06
C ASN A 98 -1.96 -15.61 -1.09
N TYR A 99 -1.04 -14.74 -1.52
CA TYR A 99 -1.33 -13.71 -2.51
C TYR A 99 -0.37 -13.75 -3.70
N ILE A 100 0.94 -13.53 -3.51
CA ILE A 100 1.89 -13.41 -4.64
C ILE A 100 1.99 -14.70 -5.45
N ASP A 101 2.06 -15.85 -4.78
CA ASP A 101 2.13 -17.18 -5.41
C ASP A 101 0.74 -17.75 -5.74
N SER A 102 -0.33 -16.99 -5.53
CA SER A 102 -1.69 -17.46 -5.75
C SER A 102 -2.01 -17.57 -7.24
N ASP A 103 -2.62 -18.69 -7.65
CA ASP A 103 -3.19 -18.86 -8.99
C ASP A 103 -4.52 -18.11 -9.19
N SER A 104 -4.96 -17.32 -8.21
CA SER A 104 -6.22 -16.59 -8.29
C SER A 104 -6.20 -15.58 -9.44
N PRO A 105 -7.19 -15.61 -10.36
CA PRO A 105 -7.25 -14.66 -11.47
C PRO A 105 -7.56 -13.21 -11.02
N SER A 106 -7.99 -13.04 -9.76
CA SER A 106 -8.23 -11.73 -9.15
C SER A 106 -6.96 -11.06 -8.61
N ILE A 107 -5.83 -11.78 -8.60
CA ILE A 107 -4.55 -11.28 -8.09
C ILE A 107 -3.59 -11.10 -9.27
N ARG A 108 -2.89 -9.97 -9.28
CA ARG A 108 -1.80 -9.69 -10.20
C ARG A 108 -0.59 -9.30 -9.39
N SER A 109 0.52 -10.00 -9.63
CA SER A 109 1.81 -9.70 -9.03
C SER A 109 2.78 -9.25 -10.12
N PHE A 110 3.54 -8.20 -9.81
CA PHE A 110 4.59 -7.66 -10.67
C PHE A 110 5.86 -7.59 -9.85
N ASN A 111 6.98 -8.04 -10.42
CA ASN A 111 8.28 -7.98 -9.78
C ASN A 111 9.11 -6.90 -10.45
N PHE A 112 9.72 -6.03 -9.65
CA PHE A 112 10.60 -4.97 -10.10
C PHE A 112 12.00 -5.18 -9.53
N VAL A 113 13.02 -4.91 -10.34
CA VAL A 113 14.44 -4.90 -9.96
C VAL A 113 15.02 -3.50 -10.10
N LEU A 114 16.24 -3.28 -9.61
CA LEU A 114 16.88 -1.95 -9.63
C LEU A 114 17.04 -1.41 -11.07
N GLU A 115 17.30 -2.31 -12.03
CA GLU A 115 17.47 -1.99 -13.44
C GLU A 115 16.20 -1.46 -14.12
N ASP A 116 15.02 -1.71 -13.53
CA ASP A 116 13.76 -1.18 -14.05
C ASP A 116 13.60 0.34 -13.77
N ASN A 117 14.42 0.90 -12.87
CA ASN A 117 14.37 2.32 -12.53
C ASN A 117 15.26 3.16 -13.46
N THR A 118 14.62 3.79 -14.45
CA THR A 118 15.29 4.64 -15.46
C THR A 118 15.91 5.92 -14.90
N PHE A 119 15.69 6.26 -13.62
CA PHE A 119 16.29 7.43 -12.97
C PHE A 119 17.61 7.09 -12.25
N LEU A 120 17.94 5.81 -12.06
CA LEU A 120 19.20 5.41 -11.41
C LEU A 120 20.36 5.36 -12.41
N SER A 121 21.50 5.92 -12.01
CA SER A 121 22.73 5.77 -12.81
C SER A 121 23.26 4.34 -12.75
N GLN A 122 23.87 3.86 -13.83
CA GLN A 122 24.50 2.53 -13.85
C GLN A 122 25.51 2.34 -12.70
N ARG A 123 26.33 3.37 -12.43
CA ARG A 123 27.29 3.37 -11.30
C ARG A 123 26.61 3.12 -9.95
N TYR A 124 25.40 3.64 -9.75
CA TYR A 124 24.66 3.44 -8.50
C TYR A 124 24.15 2.00 -8.38
N ILE A 125 23.64 1.44 -9.48
CA ILE A 125 23.19 0.04 -9.54
C ILE A 125 24.37 -0.89 -9.25
N ASP A 126 25.52 -0.66 -9.88
CA ASP A 126 26.70 -1.50 -9.72
C ASP A 126 27.26 -1.48 -8.28
N ASN A 127 27.10 -0.36 -7.56
CA ASN A 127 27.55 -0.24 -6.16
C ASN A 127 26.64 -0.95 -5.16
N LEU A 128 25.41 -1.30 -5.53
CA LEU A 128 24.44 -1.98 -4.67
C LEU A 128 24.42 -3.51 -4.86
N LYS A 129 25.13 -4.02 -5.87
CA LYS A 129 25.30 -5.45 -6.16
C LYS A 129 26.53 -6.01 -5.45
#